data_AF-A0A4U3MDI1-F1
#
_entry.id   AF-A0A4U3MDI1-F1
#
_cell.length_a   1.000
_cell.length_b   1.000
_cell.length_c   1.000
_cell.angle_alpha   90.00
_cell.angle_beta   90.00
_cell.angle_gamma   90.00
#
_symmetry.space_group_name_H-M   'P 1'
#
loop_
_entity.id
_entity.type
_entity.pdbx_description
1 polymer ?
#
loop_
_entity_poly.entity_id
_entity_poly.type
_entity_poly.pdbx_seq_one_letter_code
_entity_poly.pdbx_strand_id
1 'polypeptide(L)'
;MKSPTDHRDPNQAADQRDHEHAHKPTTPGQHRWTHHDNYHATCRRCGTRAQKRPSPYGRRWWTEWRLPDGTTRDNYNGQPTPPCQPTEEDTGAC
;
A
#
# COMPACT_ATOMS: atom_id res chain seq x y z
N MET A 1 36.01 57.56 12.87
CA MET A 1 34.66 57.16 12.42
C MET A 1 34.77 56.63 11.00
N LYS A 2 34.68 55.31 10.81
CA LYS A 2 34.29 54.59 9.58
C LYS A 2 34.32 53.08 9.87
N SER A 3 33.25 52.42 9.46
CA SER A 3 32.70 51.11 9.86
C SER A 3 33.62 49.90 9.69
N PRO A 4 33.47 48.83 10.51
CA PRO A 4 33.93 47.51 10.14
C PRO A 4 32.85 46.86 9.25
N THR A 5 33.20 46.52 8.01
CA THR A 5 32.33 45.69 7.16
C THR A 5 32.71 44.23 7.41
N ASP A 6 31.88 43.59 8.23
CA ASP A 6 31.80 42.16 8.45
C ASP A 6 31.61 41.45 7.10
N HIS A 7 32.63 40.73 6.63
CA HIS A 7 32.55 39.95 5.40
C HIS A 7 31.93 38.59 5.76
N ARG A 8 30.60 38.54 5.63
CA ARG A 8 29.78 37.34 5.85
C ARG A 8 30.13 36.27 4.82
N ASP A 9 30.67 35.15 5.30
CA ASP A 9 30.93 33.94 4.53
C ASP A 9 29.62 33.41 3.91
N PRO A 10 29.55 33.16 2.59
CA PRO A 10 28.33 32.70 1.94
C PRO A 10 28.08 31.20 2.09
N ASN A 11 28.91 30.46 2.82
CA ASN A 11 28.88 28.99 2.85
C ASN A 11 28.31 28.39 4.15
N GLN A 12 27.25 28.99 4.70
CA GLN A 12 26.43 28.32 5.72
C GLN A 12 24.92 28.51 5.50
N ALA A 13 24.22 27.40 5.74
CA ALA A 13 22.78 27.23 5.85
C ALA A 13 22.01 27.11 4.52
N ALA A 14 22.13 25.93 3.90
CA ALA A 14 21.00 25.33 3.20
C ALA A 14 20.64 24.03 3.93
N ASP A 15 19.81 24.19 4.96
CA ASP A 15 18.62 23.35 5.16
C ASP A 15 18.88 21.85 5.04
N GLN A 16 19.44 21.26 6.11
CA GLN A 16 19.11 19.88 6.46
C GLN A 16 17.61 19.83 6.72
N ARG A 17 16.82 19.75 5.64
CA ARG A 17 15.44 19.27 5.73
C ARG A 17 15.56 17.83 6.12
N ASP A 18 15.30 17.60 7.40
CA ASP A 18 14.91 16.33 7.97
C ASP A 18 14.18 15.52 6.90
N HIS A 19 14.78 14.37 6.59
CA HIS A 19 14.12 13.30 5.85
C HIS A 19 12.98 12.77 6.74
N GLU A 20 11.93 13.58 6.90
CA GLU A 20 10.60 13.05 7.15
C GLU A 20 10.33 12.12 5.99
N HIS A 21 10.50 10.82 6.27
CA HIS A 21 9.96 9.73 5.48
C HIS A 21 8.45 9.91 5.51
N ALA A 22 7.97 10.88 4.73
CA ALA A 22 6.59 11.03 4.41
C ALA A 22 6.22 9.71 3.73
N HIS A 23 5.58 8.84 4.49
CA HIS A 23 4.82 7.71 3.99
C HIS A 23 3.81 8.32 3.02
N LYS A 24 4.24 8.53 1.76
CA LYS A 24 3.34 8.95 0.69
C LYS A 24 2.21 7.94 0.74
N PRO A 25 0.94 8.37 0.89
CA PRO A 25 -0.15 7.42 0.86
C PRO A 25 -0.09 6.74 -0.49
N THR A 26 0.40 5.50 -0.50
CA THR A 26 0.46 4.66 -1.68
C THR A 26 -0.97 4.60 -2.19
N THR A 27 -1.19 5.20 -3.36
CA THR A 27 -2.52 5.32 -3.94
C THR A 27 -3.20 3.96 -3.87
N PRO A 28 -4.46 3.86 -3.36
CA PRO A 28 -5.16 2.59 -3.24
C PRO A 28 -5.08 1.84 -4.57
N GLY A 29 -4.36 0.72 -4.56
CA GLY A 29 -3.97 0.02 -5.77
C GLY A 29 -5.07 -0.90 -6.27
N GLN A 30 -5.01 -1.23 -7.56
CA GLN A 30 -5.72 -2.39 -8.08
C GLN A 30 -5.07 -3.68 -7.58
N HIS A 31 -5.88 -4.67 -7.24
CA HIS A 31 -5.41 -6.00 -6.88
C HIS A 31 -4.68 -6.66 -8.06
N ARG A 32 -3.52 -7.25 -7.77
CA ARG A 32 -2.72 -8.01 -8.74
C ARG A 32 -2.90 -9.51 -8.47
N TRP A 33 -3.96 -10.07 -9.04
CA TRP A 33 -4.36 -11.46 -8.83
C TRP A 33 -3.39 -12.43 -9.49
N THR A 34 -2.97 -13.45 -8.73
CA THR A 34 -2.32 -14.66 -9.21
C THR A 34 -3.28 -15.82 -9.00
N HIS A 35 -3.63 -16.48 -10.10
CA HIS A 35 -4.54 -17.62 -10.08
C HIS A 35 -3.74 -18.89 -9.78
N HIS A 36 -4.19 -19.64 -8.78
CA HIS A 36 -3.59 -20.94 -8.40
C HIS A 36 -4.32 -22.09 -9.07
N ASP A 37 -5.64 -21.95 -9.23
CA ASP A 37 -6.50 -22.88 -9.95
C ASP A 37 -7.75 -22.15 -10.49
N ASN A 38 -8.73 -22.91 -11.00
CA ASN A 38 -9.96 -22.39 -11.57
C ASN A 38 -10.91 -21.71 -10.56
N TYR A 39 -10.63 -21.86 -9.26
CA TYR A 39 -11.46 -21.44 -8.15
C TYR A 39 -10.74 -20.53 -7.17
N HIS A 40 -9.42 -20.42 -7.19
CA HIS A 40 -8.64 -19.66 -6.23
C HIS A 40 -7.66 -18.71 -6.89
N ALA A 41 -7.58 -17.50 -6.36
CA ALA A 41 -6.56 -16.52 -6.67
C ALA A 41 -6.09 -15.80 -5.40
N THR A 42 -4.87 -15.29 -5.40
CA THR A 42 -4.34 -14.45 -4.33
C THR A 42 -3.73 -13.19 -4.93
N CYS A 43 -3.99 -12.03 -4.32
CA CYS A 43 -3.32 -10.79 -4.67
C CYS A 43 -1.87 -10.84 -4.21
N ARG A 44 -0.93 -10.70 -5.14
CA ARG A 44 0.52 -10.72 -4.85
C ARG A 44 1.00 -9.59 -3.96
N ARG A 45 0.24 -8.48 -3.90
CA ARG A 45 0.63 -7.26 -3.19
C ARG A 45 0.11 -7.16 -1.78
N CYS A 46 -1.05 -7.73 -1.50
CA CYS A 46 -1.72 -7.55 -0.21
C CYS A 46 -2.17 -8.86 0.44
N GLY A 47 -1.90 -9.99 -0.22
CA GLY A 47 -2.29 -11.31 0.29
C GLY A 47 -3.80 -11.58 0.30
N THR A 48 -4.65 -10.63 -0.12
CA THR A 48 -6.10 -10.85 -0.26
C THR A 48 -6.33 -12.07 -1.14
N ARG A 49 -7.19 -12.98 -0.69
CA ARG A 49 -7.57 -14.20 -1.41
C ARG A 49 -8.89 -13.95 -2.11
N ALA A 50 -9.05 -14.50 -3.30
CA ALA A 50 -10.30 -14.54 -4.03
C ALA A 50 -10.65 -15.99 -4.29
N GLN A 51 -11.90 -16.37 -4.05
CA GLN A 51 -12.41 -17.69 -4.40
C GLN A 51 -13.70 -17.58 -5.21
N LYS A 52 -13.79 -18.37 -6.28
CA LYS A 52 -14.96 -18.44 -7.15
C LYS A 52 -16.06 -19.20 -6.43
N ARG A 53 -17.25 -18.61 -6.34
CA ARG A 53 -18.37 -19.29 -5.68
C ARG A 53 -18.84 -20.48 -6.53
N PRO A 54 -19.28 -21.60 -5.92
CA PRO A 54 -19.92 -22.69 -6.66
C PRO A 54 -21.29 -22.26 -7.23
N SER A 55 -21.82 -23.03 -8.18
CA SER A 55 -23.16 -22.82 -8.77
C SER A 55 -24.24 -22.65 -7.69
N PRO A 56 -25.21 -21.72 -7.85
CA PRO A 56 -25.51 -20.87 -9.01
C PRO A 56 -24.70 -19.57 -9.10
N TYR A 57 -23.81 -19.30 -8.13
CA TYR A 57 -23.10 -18.03 -8.01
C TYR A 57 -21.76 -17.99 -8.77
N GLY A 58 -21.54 -18.97 -9.67
CA GLY A 58 -20.28 -19.24 -10.40
C GLY A 58 -19.62 -18.09 -11.15
N ARG A 59 -20.32 -16.96 -11.33
CA ARG A 59 -19.78 -15.74 -11.96
C ARG A 59 -19.18 -14.76 -10.95
N ARG A 60 -19.46 -14.93 -9.66
CA ARG A 60 -19.01 -14.03 -8.58
C ARG A 60 -17.85 -14.66 -7.83
N TRP A 61 -16.81 -13.87 -7.67
CA TRP A 61 -15.72 -14.16 -6.76
C TRP A 61 -16.04 -13.52 -5.41
N TRP A 62 -15.89 -14.27 -4.33
CA TRP A 62 -15.81 -13.68 -3.01
C TRP A 62 -14.33 -13.49 -2.67
N THR A 63 -14.03 -12.52 -1.82
CA THR A 63 -12.67 -12.21 -1.40
C THR A 63 -12.57 -12.25 0.11
N GLU A 64 -11.42 -12.70 0.60
CA GLU A 64 -11.01 -12.74 1.99
C GLU A 64 -9.76 -11.89 2.17
N TRP A 65 -9.74 -11.01 3.16
CA TRP A 65 -8.57 -10.19 3.48
C TRP A 65 -8.34 -10.12 4.98
N ARG A 66 -7.09 -9.86 5.36
CA ARG A 66 -6.72 -9.61 6.75
C ARG A 66 -6.78 -8.12 7.04
N LEU A 67 -7.35 -7.78 8.19
CA LEU A 67 -7.31 -6.45 8.77
C LEU A 67 -5.99 -6.26 9.55
N PRO A 68 -5.59 -4.99 9.82
CA PRO A 68 -4.37 -4.70 10.59
C PRO A 68 -4.37 -5.27 12.01
N ASP A 69 -5.55 -5.49 12.59
CA ASP A 69 -5.74 -6.12 13.90
C ASP A 69 -5.57 -7.65 13.87
N GLY A 70 -5.21 -8.22 12.71
CA GLY A 70 -5.04 -9.65 12.49
C GLY A 70 -6.34 -10.42 12.24
N THR A 71 -7.50 -9.76 12.33
CA THR A 71 -8.78 -10.41 12.03
C THR A 71 -8.94 -10.61 10.52
N THR A 72 -9.72 -11.62 10.15
CA THR A 72 -10.04 -11.89 8.75
C THR A 72 -11.45 -11.42 8.45
N ARG A 73 -11.62 -10.74 7.31
CA ARG A 73 -12.92 -10.32 6.78
C ARG A 73 -13.11 -10.82 5.38
N ASP A 74 -14.38 -10.94 5.00
CA ASP A 74 -14.80 -11.34 3.68
C ASP A 74 -15.96 -10.49 3.15
N ASN A 75 -16.31 -10.71 1.89
CA ASN A 75 -17.44 -10.05 1.24
C ASN A 75 -18.63 -10.98 0.95
N TYR A 76 -18.80 -12.09 1.70
CA TYR A 76 -19.95 -12.99 1.49
C TYR A 76 -21.28 -12.25 1.65
N ASN A 77 -21.32 -11.25 2.54
CA ASN A 77 -22.50 -10.43 2.81
C ASN A 77 -22.55 -9.14 1.97
N GLY A 78 -21.75 -9.04 0.91
CA GLY A 78 -21.80 -7.95 -0.07
C GLY A 78 -20.98 -6.70 0.29
N GLN A 79 -20.13 -6.76 1.32
CA GLN A 79 -19.20 -5.67 1.62
C GLN A 79 -18.20 -5.49 0.45
N PRO A 80 -17.83 -4.27 0.08
CA PRO A 80 -16.80 -4.08 -0.93
C PRO A 80 -15.46 -4.62 -0.41
N THR A 81 -14.74 -5.35 -1.28
CA THR A 81 -13.33 -5.67 -1.01
C THR A 81 -12.56 -4.36 -0.89
N PRO A 82 -11.74 -4.18 0.15
CA PRO A 82 -10.93 -2.97 0.28
C PRO A 82 -9.96 -2.85 -0.91
N PRO A 83 -9.51 -1.64 -1.22
CA PRO A 83 -8.47 -1.44 -2.21
C PRO A 83 -7.20 -2.20 -1.81
N CYS A 84 -6.38 -2.55 -2.81
CA CYS A 84 -5.10 -3.19 -2.55
C CYS A 84 -4.20 -2.20 -1.80
N GLN A 85 -3.90 -2.51 -0.53
CA GLN A 85 -2.84 -1.83 0.21
C GLN A 85 -1.53 -2.59 -0.04
N PRO A 86 -0.46 -1.93 -0.47
CA PRO A 86 0.82 -2.61 -0.64
C PRO A 86 1.28 -3.15 0.72
N THR A 87 1.69 -4.42 0.76
CA THR A 87 2.48 -4.94 1.88
C THR A 87 3.83 -4.24 1.87
N GLU A 88 4.40 -4.04 3.06
CA GLU A 88 5.72 -3.40 3.23
C GLU A 88 6.81 -4.04 2.36
N GLU A 89 6.63 -5.32 1.96
CA GLU A 89 7.49 -6.07 1.04
C GLU A 89 7.64 -5.46 -0.37
N ASP A 90 6.67 -4.68 -0.88
CA ASP A 90 6.78 -3.99 -2.19
C ASP A 90 7.59 -2.67 -2.10
N THR A 91 7.93 -2.25 -0.88
CA THR A 91 8.62 -0.96 -0.62
C THR A 91 10.13 -1.11 -0.39
N GLY A 92 10.66 -2.34 -0.50
CA GLY A 92 12.03 -2.68 -0.08
C GLY A 92 12.86 -3.46 -1.09
N ALA A 93 12.57 -3.37 -2.39
CA ALA A 93 13.47 -3.91 -3.43
C ALA A 93 14.26 -2.76 -4.07
N CYS A 94 15.55 -2.78 -3.75
CA CYS A 94 16.65 -1.88 -4.10
C CYS A 94 16.76 -1.50 -5.58
#